data_AF-A0A943TDW0-F1
#
_entry.id   AF-A0A943TDW0-F1
#
_cell.length_a   1.000
_cell.length_b   1.000
_cell.length_c   1.000
_cell.angle_alpha   90.00
_cell.angle_beta   90.00
_cell.angle_gamma   90.00
#
_symmetry.space_group_name_H-M   'P 1'
#
loop_
_entity.id
_entity.type
_entity.pdbx_description
1 polymer ?
#
loop_
_entity_poly.entity_id
_entity_poly.type
_entity_poly.pdbx_seq_one_letter_code
_entity_poly.pdbx_strand_id
1 'polypeptide(L)'
;MENGIVLLIVALNTFGAFFFAGMDYQVVGIVLSALSLISSIFFAEYNWMHVFAKLVIKSDNIDLYFSKGNANRILISVAFLALAIKMGVLIHIGFMFATTVILAFAILLASGFFFEGYSSGMTITGAFNISKIILKIYSFVESIQKWFDKLFELVIKAEYKILGIKVESRDKK
;
A
#
# COMPACT_ATOMS: atom_id res chain seq x y z
N MET A 1 11.19 -6.31 29.71
CA MET A 1 11.94 -5.51 28.71
C MET A 1 11.39 -5.72 27.30
N GLU A 2 11.08 -6.96 26.89
CA GLU A 2 10.47 -7.28 25.57
C GLU A 2 9.21 -6.47 25.23
N ASN A 3 8.23 -6.38 26.13
CA ASN A 3 6.98 -5.65 25.84
C ASN A 3 7.19 -4.15 25.56
N GLY A 4 8.22 -3.53 26.14
CA GLY A 4 8.53 -2.11 25.90
C GLY A 4 9.07 -1.85 24.50
N ILE A 5 9.94 -2.74 24.00
CA ILE A 5 10.50 -2.64 22.65
C ILE A 5 9.42 -2.92 21.59
N VAL A 6 8.53 -3.87 21.88
CA VAL A 6 7.37 -4.18 21.01
C VAL A 6 6.43 -2.99 20.89
N LEU A 7 6.10 -2.34 22.02
CA LEU A 7 5.28 -1.12 22.01
C LEU A 7 5.96 0.01 21.24
N LEU A 8 7.28 0.15 21.35
CA LEU A 8 8.05 1.12 20.58
C LEU A 8 7.99 0.85 19.07
N ILE A 9 8.12 -0.41 18.64
CA ILE A 9 7.99 -0.79 17.22
C ILE A 9 6.58 -0.53 16.71
N VAL A 10 5.54 -0.92 17.47
CA VAL A 10 4.15 -0.64 17.11
C VAL A 10 3.89 0.87 17.03
N ALA A 11 4.46 1.67 17.93
CA ALA A 11 4.36 3.12 17.89
C ALA A 11 5.06 3.72 16.66
N LEU A 12 6.27 3.24 16.33
CA LEU A 12 7.00 3.65 15.13
C LEU A 12 6.23 3.31 13.85
N ASN A 13 5.69 2.09 13.75
CA ASN A 13 4.88 1.65 12.61
C ASN A 13 3.58 2.46 12.50
N THR A 14 2.96 2.79 13.63
CA THR A 14 1.77 3.65 13.68
C THR A 14 2.07 5.09 13.27
N PHE A 15 3.22 5.63 13.67
CA PHE A 15 3.70 6.94 13.23
C PHE A 15 4.03 6.94 11.73
N GLY A 16 4.67 5.89 11.22
CA GLY A 16 4.88 5.70 9.79
C GLY A 16 3.56 5.66 9.04
N ALA A 17 2.55 4.93 9.55
CA ALA A 17 1.22 4.88 8.96
C ALA A 17 0.56 6.27 8.90
N PHE A 18 0.71 7.08 9.96
CA PHE A 18 0.22 8.46 10.00
C PHE A 18 0.90 9.29 8.93
N PHE A 19 2.23 9.22 8.85
CA PHE A 19 3.02 10.01 7.91
C PHE A 19 2.66 9.68 6.47
N PHE A 20 2.65 8.40 6.08
CA PHE A 20 2.42 8.00 4.69
C PHE A 20 0.97 8.18 4.23
N ALA A 21 -0.02 7.85 5.06
CA ALA A 21 -1.43 8.06 4.70
C ALA A 21 -1.90 9.51 4.90
N GLY A 22 -1.28 10.23 5.84
CA GLY A 22 -1.64 11.59 6.22
C GLY A 22 -0.92 12.70 5.45
N MET A 23 0.10 12.38 4.65
CA MET A 23 0.89 13.36 3.90
C MET A 23 0.02 14.29 3.04
N ASP A 24 -0.88 13.70 2.26
CA ASP A 24 -1.81 14.46 1.41
C ASP A 24 -3.20 14.62 2.07
N TYR A 25 -3.60 13.71 2.97
CA TYR A 25 -4.92 13.68 3.61
C TYR A 25 -4.82 13.36 5.11
N GLN A 26 -4.59 14.39 5.92
CA GLN A 26 -4.38 14.27 7.36
C GLN A 26 -5.45 13.44 8.09
N VAL A 27 -6.73 13.60 7.73
CA VAL A 27 -7.84 12.85 8.33
C VAL A 27 -7.67 11.34 8.12
N VAL A 28 -7.24 10.91 6.93
CA VAL A 28 -7.00 9.50 6.62
C VAL A 28 -5.85 8.96 7.46
N GLY A 29 -4.77 9.75 7.60
CA GLY A 29 -3.65 9.42 8.48
C GLY A 29 -4.07 9.23 9.95
N ILE A 30 -4.86 10.15 10.51
CA ILE A 30 -5.35 10.06 11.90
C ILE A 30 -6.17 8.79 12.11
N VAL A 31 -7.15 8.53 11.24
CA VAL A 31 -8.05 7.37 11.36
C VAL A 31 -7.26 6.07 11.24
N LEU A 32 -6.37 5.98 10.26
CA LEU A 32 -5.62 4.75 10.01
C LEU A 32 -4.63 4.45 11.13
N SER A 33 -3.99 5.47 11.71
CA SER A 33 -3.10 5.31 12.87
C SER A 33 -3.85 4.94 14.14
N ALA A 34 -5.03 5.51 14.37
CA ALA A 34 -5.87 5.10 15.49
C ALA A 34 -6.28 3.62 15.37
N LEU A 35 -6.71 3.20 14.17
CA LEU A 35 -7.03 1.81 13.88
C LEU A 35 -5.82 0.89 14.02
N SER A 36 -4.64 1.29 13.54
CA SER A 36 -3.38 0.56 13.71
C SER A 36 -3.10 0.27 15.18
N LEU A 37 -3.13 1.32 16.01
CA LEU A 37 -2.78 1.22 17.42
C LEU A 37 -3.78 0.35 18.20
N ILE A 38 -5.08 0.57 17.98
CA ILE A 38 -6.13 -0.24 18.61
C ILE A 38 -6.00 -1.71 18.17
N SER A 39 -5.83 -1.95 16.87
CA SER A 39 -5.78 -3.30 16.32
C SER A 39 -4.56 -4.08 16.77
N SER A 40 -3.38 -3.46 16.75
CA SER A 40 -2.14 -4.07 17.20
C SER A 40 -2.12 -4.37 18.70
N ILE A 41 -2.80 -3.59 19.54
CA ILE A 41 -2.79 -3.80 20.99
C ILE A 41 -3.88 -4.78 21.42
N PHE A 42 -5.11 -4.60 20.93
CA PHE A 42 -6.29 -5.31 21.43
C PHE A 42 -6.75 -6.46 20.53
N PHE A 43 -6.57 -6.35 19.21
CA PHE A 43 -7.18 -7.27 18.24
C PHE A 43 -6.18 -8.21 17.55
N ALA A 44 -4.89 -8.13 17.87
CA ALA A 44 -3.84 -8.86 17.16
C ALA A 44 -3.99 -10.39 17.16
N GLU A 45 -4.66 -10.96 18.17
CA GLU A 45 -4.87 -12.42 18.28
C GLU A 45 -6.10 -12.94 17.55
N TYR A 46 -6.93 -12.06 16.96
CA TYR A 46 -8.15 -12.50 16.29
C TYR A 46 -7.87 -12.95 14.86
N ASN A 47 -8.54 -14.03 14.43
CA ASN A 47 -8.37 -14.60 13.08
C ASN A 47 -8.64 -13.60 11.94
N TRP A 48 -9.60 -12.68 12.10
CA TRP A 48 -9.90 -11.69 11.07
C TRP A 48 -8.75 -10.70 10.86
N MET A 49 -7.93 -10.44 11.89
CA MET A 49 -6.71 -9.64 11.78
C MET A 49 -5.62 -10.38 11.01
N HIS A 50 -5.57 -11.71 11.11
CA HIS A 50 -4.66 -12.52 10.29
C HIS A 50 -5.06 -12.49 8.82
N VAL A 51 -6.35 -12.62 8.52
CA VAL A 51 -6.88 -12.48 7.16
C VAL A 51 -6.58 -11.08 6.60
N PHE A 52 -6.80 -10.04 7.40
CA PHE A 52 -6.45 -8.67 7.02
C PHE A 52 -4.98 -8.52 6.65
N ALA A 53 -4.06 -8.98 7.51
CA ALA A 53 -2.63 -8.86 7.25
C ALA A 53 -2.20 -9.65 5.99
N LYS A 54 -2.79 -10.81 5.70
CA LYS A 54 -2.57 -11.54 4.43
C LYS A 54 -3.07 -10.79 3.20
N LEU A 55 -4.24 -10.17 3.30
CA LEU A 55 -4.82 -9.41 2.19
C LEU A 55 -3.98 -8.18 1.86
N VAL A 56 -3.49 -7.52 2.91
CA VAL A 56 -2.68 -6.30 2.77
C VAL A 56 -1.25 -6.63 2.37
N ILE A 57 -0.61 -7.62 2.99
CA ILE A 57 0.76 -8.04 2.71
C ILE A 57 0.68 -9.32 1.87
N LYS A 58 0.68 -9.17 0.55
CA LYS A 58 0.55 -10.28 -0.40
C LYS A 58 1.89 -11.00 -0.59
N SER A 59 2.46 -11.50 0.49
CA SER A 59 3.66 -12.34 0.49
C SER A 59 3.30 -13.81 0.69
N ASP A 60 3.94 -14.68 -0.09
CA ASP A 60 3.76 -16.14 0.00
C ASP A 60 4.24 -16.74 1.33
N ASN A 61 5.05 -15.98 2.08
CA ASN A 61 5.64 -16.40 3.35
C ASN A 61 4.98 -15.76 4.57
N ILE A 62 3.95 -14.92 4.38
CA ILE A 62 3.34 -14.15 5.46
C ILE A 62 2.82 -15.06 6.60
N ASP A 63 2.34 -16.25 6.24
CA ASP A 63 1.87 -17.29 7.15
C ASP A 63 2.89 -17.68 8.23
N LEU A 64 4.18 -17.69 7.87
CA LEU A 64 5.25 -18.12 8.75
C LEU A 64 5.49 -17.15 9.92
N TYR A 65 5.07 -15.90 9.74
CA TYR A 65 5.26 -14.83 10.72
C TYR A 65 4.10 -14.70 11.71
N PHE A 66 2.96 -15.37 11.47
CA PHE A 66 1.90 -15.45 12.48
C PHE A 66 2.35 -16.37 13.61
N SER A 67 2.20 -15.90 14.84
CA SER A 67 2.50 -16.67 16.04
C SER A 67 1.50 -16.29 17.13
N LYS A 68 1.91 -16.16 18.39
CA LYS A 68 1.09 -15.61 19.47
C LYS A 68 1.81 -14.45 20.15
N GLY A 69 1.03 -13.57 20.76
CA GLY A 69 1.52 -12.45 21.55
C GLY A 69 2.19 -11.38 20.68
N ASN A 70 3.41 -11.00 21.08
CA ASN A 70 4.11 -9.84 20.53
C ASN A 70 4.36 -9.90 19.01
N ALA A 71 4.56 -11.10 18.47
CA ALA A 71 4.71 -11.31 17.03
C ALA A 71 3.49 -10.79 16.25
N ASN A 72 2.28 -11.21 16.66
CA ASN A 72 1.05 -10.78 16.01
C ASN A 72 0.86 -9.26 16.11
N ARG A 73 1.16 -8.66 17.26
CA ARG A 73 1.03 -7.20 17.44
C ARG A 73 1.88 -6.43 16.44
N ILE A 74 3.12 -6.87 16.24
CA ILE A 74 4.06 -6.29 15.30
C ILE A 74 3.56 -6.50 13.87
N LEU A 75 3.21 -7.74 13.52
CA LEU A 75 2.73 -8.08 12.19
C LEU A 75 1.50 -7.26 11.78
N ILE A 76 0.54 -7.09 12.69
CA ILE A 76 -0.63 -6.24 12.44
C ILE A 76 -0.21 -4.78 12.28
N SER A 77 0.74 -4.27 13.08
CA SER A 77 1.21 -2.89 12.92
C SER A 77 1.91 -2.66 11.58
N VAL A 78 2.67 -3.65 11.10
CA VAL A 78 3.31 -3.61 9.78
C VAL A 78 2.27 -3.71 8.67
N ALA A 79 1.20 -4.50 8.86
CA ALA A 79 0.09 -4.55 7.90
C ALA A 79 -0.61 -3.19 7.77
N PHE A 80 -0.83 -2.47 8.87
CA PHE A 80 -1.38 -1.11 8.79
C PHE A 80 -0.41 -0.12 8.15
N LEU A 81 0.89 -0.21 8.44
CA LEU A 81 1.93 0.57 7.74
C LEU A 81 1.93 0.28 6.24
N ALA A 82 1.80 -1.00 5.86
CA ALA A 82 1.73 -1.42 4.47
C ALA A 82 0.50 -0.87 3.76
N LEU A 83 -0.65 -0.90 4.43
CA LEU A 83 -1.88 -0.30 3.92
C LEU A 83 -1.72 1.21 3.75
N ALA A 84 -1.10 1.89 4.73
CA ALA A 84 -0.89 3.34 4.70
C ALA A 84 -0.06 3.77 3.49
N ILE A 85 1.06 3.08 3.24
CA ILE A 85 1.94 3.35 2.10
C ILE A 85 1.20 3.07 0.79
N LYS A 86 0.48 1.95 0.69
CA LYS A 86 -0.30 1.62 -0.51
C LYS A 86 -1.39 2.65 -0.77
N MET A 87 -2.11 3.10 0.26
CA MET A 87 -3.14 4.13 0.14
C MET A 87 -2.54 5.48 -0.24
N GLY A 88 -1.44 5.90 0.40
CA GLY A 88 -0.75 7.16 0.06
C GLY A 88 -0.30 7.17 -1.40
N VAL A 89 0.33 6.09 -1.86
CA VAL A 89 0.74 5.93 -3.27
C VAL A 89 -0.46 5.89 -4.21
N LEU A 90 -1.53 5.15 -3.86
CA LEU A 90 -2.72 5.02 -4.70
C LEU A 90 -3.47 6.36 -4.85
N ILE A 91 -3.58 7.13 -3.77
CA ILE A 91 -4.21 8.45 -3.77
C ILE A 91 -3.40 9.40 -4.66
N HIS A 92 -2.08 9.44 -4.47
CA HIS A 92 -1.21 10.34 -5.24
C HIS A 92 -1.21 10.00 -6.74
N ILE A 93 -1.08 8.71 -7.07
CA ILE A 93 -1.12 8.26 -8.47
C ILE A 93 -2.52 8.40 -9.06
N GLY A 94 -3.57 8.11 -8.29
CA GLY A 94 -4.96 8.29 -8.72
C GLY A 94 -5.26 9.74 -9.07
N PHE A 95 -4.75 10.70 -8.29
CA PHE A 95 -4.89 12.12 -8.57
C PHE A 95 -4.11 12.53 -9.82
N MET A 96 -2.86 12.09 -9.98
CA MET A 96 -2.09 12.33 -11.21
C MET A 96 -2.76 11.71 -12.44
N PHE A 97 -3.32 10.51 -12.31
CA PHE A 97 -4.06 9.82 -13.36
C PHE A 97 -5.32 10.58 -13.75
N ALA A 98 -6.16 10.95 -12.79
CA ALA A 98 -7.38 11.73 -13.03
C ALA A 98 -7.06 13.06 -13.71
N THR A 99 -6.03 13.77 -13.23
CA THR A 99 -5.57 15.02 -13.84
C THR A 99 -5.08 14.80 -15.28
N THR A 100 -4.35 13.72 -15.55
CA THR A 100 -3.87 13.37 -16.90
C THR A 100 -5.03 13.04 -17.84
N VAL A 101 -6.04 12.30 -17.36
CA VAL A 101 -7.24 11.99 -18.14
C VAL A 101 -8.05 13.25 -18.43
N ILE A 102 -8.26 14.13 -17.43
CA ILE A 102 -8.95 15.40 -17.60
C ILE A 102 -8.20 16.29 -18.60
N LEU A 103 -6.87 16.36 -18.50
CA LEU A 103 -6.04 17.10 -19.46
C LEU A 103 -6.15 16.53 -20.88
N ALA A 104 -6.09 15.20 -21.02
CA ALA A 104 -6.29 14.55 -22.32
C ALA A 104 -7.69 14.88 -22.87
N PHE A 105 -8.73 14.82 -22.04
CA PHE A 105 -10.10 15.15 -22.44
C PHE A 105 -10.25 16.64 -22.82
N ALA A 106 -9.60 17.53 -22.09
CA ALA A 106 -9.56 18.96 -22.40
C ALA A 106 -8.84 19.24 -23.72
N ILE A 107 -7.74 18.53 -24.02
CA ILE A 107 -7.06 18.62 -25.32
C ILE A 107 -7.98 18.12 -26.45
N LEU A 108 -8.69 17.01 -26.24
CA LEU A 108 -9.66 16.46 -27.21
C LEU A 108 -10.85 17.40 -27.46
N LEU A 109 -11.33 18.08 -26.42
CA LEU A 109 -12.37 19.10 -26.55
C LEU A 109 -11.86 20.35 -27.27
N ALA A 110 -10.68 20.86 -26.86
CA ALA A 110 -10.07 22.05 -27.44
C ALA A 110 -9.65 21.86 -28.91
N SER A 111 -9.28 20.64 -29.30
CA SER A 111 -8.96 20.30 -30.70
C SER A 111 -10.21 20.08 -31.57
N GLY A 112 -11.42 20.26 -31.03
CA GLY A 112 -12.67 20.03 -31.75
C GLY A 112 -12.94 18.55 -32.05
N PHE A 113 -12.09 17.61 -31.61
CA PHE A 113 -12.18 16.21 -32.03
C PHE A 113 -13.50 15.54 -31.64
N PHE A 114 -14.08 15.90 -30.48
CA PHE A 114 -15.38 15.37 -30.08
C PHE A 114 -16.55 15.85 -30.96
N PHE A 115 -16.40 16.98 -31.65
CA PHE A 115 -17.47 17.59 -32.46
C PHE A 115 -17.26 17.42 -33.97
N GLU A 116 -16.01 17.46 -34.42
CA GLU A 116 -15.61 17.43 -35.83
C GLU A 116 -14.88 16.13 -36.22
N GLY A 117 -14.52 15.26 -35.26
CA GLY A 117 -13.84 14.00 -35.53
C GLY A 117 -12.51 14.19 -36.27
N TYR A 118 -12.22 13.39 -37.30
CA TYR A 118 -10.97 13.52 -38.07
C TYR A 118 -10.86 14.84 -38.86
N SER A 119 -11.97 15.55 -39.13
CA SER A 119 -11.88 16.85 -39.80
C SER A 119 -11.35 17.96 -38.89
N SER A 120 -11.24 17.69 -37.58
CA SER A 120 -10.66 18.60 -36.59
C SER A 120 -9.12 18.67 -36.64
N GLY A 121 -8.48 17.88 -37.52
CA GLY A 121 -7.03 17.82 -37.70
C GLY A 121 -6.29 16.82 -36.79
N MET A 122 -7.02 16.05 -35.95
CA MET A 122 -6.42 15.09 -35.03
C MET A 122 -6.35 13.67 -35.64
N THR A 123 -5.19 13.02 -35.56
CA THR A 123 -4.93 11.70 -36.18
C THR A 123 -5.18 10.54 -35.21
N ILE A 124 -5.52 9.36 -35.75
CA ILE A 124 -5.66 8.08 -35.00
C ILE A 124 -4.46 7.82 -34.10
N THR A 125 -3.28 8.14 -34.61
CA THR A 125 -2.00 7.98 -33.92
C THR A 125 -1.92 8.81 -32.64
N GLY A 126 -2.55 10.00 -32.61
CA GLY A 126 -2.62 10.84 -31.42
C GLY A 126 -3.45 10.21 -30.30
N ALA A 127 -4.65 9.74 -30.62
CA ALA A 127 -5.52 9.05 -29.65
C ALA A 127 -4.89 7.74 -29.12
N PHE A 128 -4.22 6.99 -29.99
CA PHE A 128 -3.50 5.76 -29.62
C PHE A 128 -2.28 6.02 -28.72
N ASN A 129 -1.61 7.16 -28.87
CA ASN A 129 -0.49 7.52 -27.99
C ASN A 129 -0.96 7.87 -26.58
N ILE A 130 -2.13 8.52 -26.44
CA ILE A 130 -2.73 8.85 -25.15
C ILE A 130 -3.11 7.55 -24.40
N SER A 131 -3.72 6.58 -25.07
CA SER A 131 -4.06 5.30 -24.44
C SER A 131 -2.82 4.50 -24.03
N LYS A 132 -1.74 4.54 -24.82
CA LYS A 132 -0.44 3.95 -24.42
C LYS A 132 0.15 4.57 -23.16
N ILE A 133 0.00 5.88 -22.96
CA ILE A 133 0.48 6.56 -21.73
C ILE A 133 -0.33 6.05 -20.52
N ILE A 134 -1.65 5.97 -20.66
CA ILE A 134 -2.55 5.44 -19.62
C ILE A 134 -2.15 4.00 -19.23
N LEU A 135 -1.94 3.12 -20.20
CA LEU A 135 -1.52 1.74 -19.95
C LEU A 135 -0.15 1.66 -19.26
N LYS A 136 0.81 2.49 -19.67
CA LYS A 136 2.14 2.54 -19.01
C LYS A 136 2.04 2.96 -17.55
N ILE A 137 1.18 3.94 -17.24
CA ILE A 137 0.95 4.38 -15.84
C ILE A 137 0.39 3.22 -15.02
N TYR A 138 -0.63 2.52 -15.54
CA TYR A 138 -1.20 1.36 -14.84
C TYR A 138 -0.17 0.26 -14.57
N SER A 139 0.61 -0.15 -15.59
CA SER A 139 1.63 -1.19 -15.42
C SER A 139 2.74 -0.79 -14.44
N PHE A 140 3.08 0.50 -14.36
CA PHE A 140 4.05 1.01 -13.39
C PHE A 140 3.54 0.90 -11.95
N VAL A 141 2.27 1.23 -11.71
CA VAL A 141 1.63 1.08 -10.38
C VAL A 141 1.67 -0.37 -9.91
N GLU A 142 1.31 -1.31 -10.78
CA GLU A 142 1.30 -2.73 -10.44
C GLU A 142 2.71 -3.23 -10.05
N SER A 143 3.73 -2.80 -10.79
CA SER A 143 5.13 -3.15 -10.51
C SER A 143 5.58 -2.62 -9.15
N ILE A 144 5.25 -1.36 -8.83
CA ILE A 144 5.56 -0.75 -7.54
C ILE A 144 4.88 -1.48 -6.38
N GLN A 145 3.60 -1.84 -6.54
CA GLN A 145 2.86 -2.56 -5.50
C GLN A 145 3.53 -3.89 -5.15
N LYS A 146 3.94 -4.68 -6.15
CA LYS A 146 4.67 -5.95 -5.95
C LYS A 146 6.02 -5.75 -5.25
N TRP A 147 6.71 -4.64 -5.52
CA TRP A 147 7.96 -4.33 -4.85
C TRP A 147 7.75 -4.00 -3.36
N PHE A 148 6.71 -3.23 -3.04
CA PHE A 148 6.34 -2.95 -1.65
C PHE A 148 5.97 -4.21 -0.86
N ASP A 149 5.25 -5.16 -1.46
CA ASP A 149 4.91 -6.44 -0.80
C ASP A 149 6.16 -7.20 -0.33
N LYS A 150 7.20 -7.26 -1.17
CA LYS A 150 8.49 -7.86 -0.79
C LYS A 150 9.22 -7.05 0.28
N LEU A 151 9.13 -5.72 0.23
CA LEU A 151 9.77 -4.86 1.22
C LEU A 151 9.15 -5.06 2.61
N PHE A 152 7.83 -5.16 2.71
CA PHE A 152 7.17 -5.41 4.01
C PHE A 152 7.53 -6.77 4.59
N GLU A 153 7.66 -7.80 3.77
CA GLU A 153 8.17 -9.10 4.25
C GLU A 153 9.58 -8.98 4.84
N LEU A 154 10.46 -8.20 4.20
CA LEU A 154 11.80 -7.95 4.72
C LEU A 154 11.79 -7.13 6.03
N VAL A 155 10.90 -6.15 6.16
CA VAL A 155 10.71 -5.37 7.39
C VAL A 155 10.27 -6.28 8.53
N ILE A 156 9.26 -7.11 8.32
CA ILE A 156 8.79 -8.09 9.32
C ILE A 156 9.94 -9.00 9.73
N LYS A 157 10.67 -9.56 8.76
CA LYS A 157 11.81 -10.45 9.03
C LYS A 157 12.89 -9.75 9.85
N ALA A 158 13.18 -8.48 9.57
CA ALA A 158 14.16 -7.70 10.31
C ALA A 158 13.70 -7.44 11.76
N GLU A 159 12.45 -6.99 11.95
CA GLU A 159 11.87 -6.72 13.28
C GLU A 159 11.85 -8.00 14.14
N TYR A 160 11.44 -9.12 13.56
CA TYR A 160 11.41 -10.41 14.26
C TYR A 160 12.81 -10.87 14.65
N LYS A 161 13.80 -10.67 13.77
CA LYS A 161 15.21 -10.99 14.05
C LYS A 161 15.77 -10.14 15.19
N ILE A 162 15.48 -8.84 15.19
CA ILE A 162 15.92 -7.91 16.26
C ILE A 162 15.36 -8.33 17.61
N LEU A 163 14.13 -8.83 17.64
CA LEU A 163 13.44 -9.25 18.86
C LEU A 163 13.66 -10.72 19.22
N GLY A 164 14.43 -11.48 18.44
CA GLY A 164 14.65 -12.91 18.68
C GLY A 164 13.40 -13.78 18.54
N ILE A 165 12.37 -13.31 17.84
CA ILE A 165 11.13 -14.05 17.60
C ILE A 165 11.41 -15.16 16.58
N LYS A 166 11.17 -16.41 16.98
CA LYS A 166 11.30 -17.56 16.08
C LYS A 166 10.11 -17.63 15.12
N VAL A 167 10.43 -17.71 13.84
CA VAL A 167 9.48 -17.88 12.72
C VAL A 167 9.38 -19.38 12.44
N GLU A 168 8.20 -19.89 12.10
CA GLU A 168 8.08 -21.30 11.68
C GLU A 168 8.87 -21.51 10.39
N SER A 169 9.84 -22.43 10.41
CA SER A 169 10.55 -22.84 9.20
C SER A 169 9.69 -23.82 8.42
N ARG A 170 9.41 -23.52 7.14
CA ARG A 170 9.05 -24.60 6.19
C ARG A 170 10.30 -25.44 5.97
N ASP A 171 10.53 -26.40 6.84
CA ASP A 171 11.34 -27.57 6.46
C ASP A 171 10.57 -28.27 5.34
N LYS A 172 11.06 -28.07 4.11
CA LYS A 172 10.59 -28.77 2.92
C LYS A 172 10.72 -30.28 3.20
N LYS A 173 9.58 -30.96 3.37
CA LYS A 173 9.46 -32.36 2.97
C LYS A 173 9.22 -32.42 1.47
#